data_AF-A0AA38UMQ0-F1
#
_entry.id   AF-A0AA38UMQ0-F1
#
_cell.length_a   1.000
_cell.length_b   1.000
_cell.length_c   1.000
_cell.angle_alpha   90.00
_cell.angle_beta   90.00
_cell.angle_gamma   90.00
#
_symmetry.space_group_name_H-M   'P 1'
#
loop_
_entity.id
_entity.type
_entity.pdbx_description
1 polymer ?
#
loop_
_entity_poly.entity_id
_entity_poly.type
_entity_poly.pdbx_seq_one_letter_code
_entity_poly.pdbx_strand_id
1 'polypeptide(L)'
;MSLLKVSGTKLVDEKGEEIILRGAGLGGWMNMENFISGYPGCEFQIRAALAETIGAEKSEFFFDKVLSLRTLPRLVLRIFSVPR
;
A
#
# COMPACT_ATOMS: atom_id res chain seq x y z
N MET A 1 -8.86 19.96 -16.06
CA MET A 1 -8.61 18.67 -15.39
C MET A 1 -9.40 17.64 -16.15
N SER A 2 -8.73 16.64 -16.74
CA SER A 2 -9.44 15.58 -17.44
C SER A 2 -10.09 14.64 -16.41
N LEU A 3 -11.40 14.45 -16.51
CA LEU A 3 -12.17 13.62 -15.57
C LEU A 3 -12.56 12.30 -16.26
N LEU A 4 -12.37 11.18 -15.57
CA LEU A 4 -12.86 9.89 -16.01
C LEU A 4 -14.39 9.84 -15.88
N LYS A 5 -15.05 9.28 -16.87
CA LYS A 5 -16.51 9.07 -16.87
C LYS A 5 -16.83 7.60 -17.04
N VAL A 6 -17.94 7.17 -16.46
CA VAL A 6 -18.50 5.83 -16.70
C VAL A 6 -19.43 5.91 -17.92
N SER A 7 -19.24 5.03 -18.89
CA SER A 7 -20.10 4.87 -20.06
C SER A 7 -20.52 3.40 -20.19
N GLY A 8 -21.75 3.10 -19.78
CA GLY A 8 -22.24 1.72 -19.68
C GLY A 8 -21.38 0.91 -18.70
N THR A 9 -20.65 -0.08 -19.22
CA THR A 9 -19.73 -0.93 -18.44
C THR A 9 -18.26 -0.52 -18.54
N LYS A 10 -17.96 0.60 -19.23
CA LYS A 10 -16.58 1.05 -19.52
C LYS A 10 -16.25 2.34 -18.78
N LEU A 11 -14.96 2.54 -18.50
CA LEU A 11 -14.40 3.84 -18.11
C LEU A 11 -13.87 4.53 -19.36
N VAL A 12 -14.20 5.80 -19.56
CA VAL A 12 -13.79 6.59 -20.72
C VAL A 12 -13.18 7.93 -20.33
N ASP A 13 -12.30 8.45 -21.19
CA ASP A 13 -11.78 9.81 -21.09
C ASP A 13 -12.74 10.86 -21.69
N GLU A 14 -12.29 12.11 -21.78
CA GLU A 14 -13.08 13.21 -22.37
C GLU A 14 -13.32 13.08 -23.88
N LYS A 15 -12.53 12.26 -24.58
CA LYS A 15 -12.65 11.96 -26.01
C LYS A 15 -13.54 10.74 -26.27
N GLY A 16 -13.97 10.04 -25.22
CA GLY A 16 -14.75 8.82 -25.32
C GLY A 16 -13.90 7.56 -25.52
N GLU A 17 -12.57 7.67 -25.39
CA GLU A 17 -11.66 6.55 -25.51
C GLU A 17 -11.65 5.73 -24.22
N GLU A 18 -11.62 4.40 -24.36
CA GLU A 18 -11.69 3.47 -23.23
C GLU A 18 -10.37 3.45 -22.43
N ILE A 19 -10.50 3.55 -21.10
CA ILE A 19 -9.38 3.52 -20.16
C ILE A 19 -9.46 2.26 -19.29
N ILE A 20 -8.35 1.53 -19.25
CA ILE A 20 -8.16 0.41 -18.31
C ILE A 20 -7.22 0.87 -17.20
N LEU A 21 -7.74 0.98 -15.98
CA LEU A 21 -6.94 1.32 -14.81
C LEU A 21 -6.15 0.09 -14.33
N ARG A 22 -4.83 0.23 -14.25
CA ARG A 22 -3.93 -0.77 -13.67
C ARG A 22 -3.20 -0.12 -12.51
N GLY A 23 -3.16 -0.81 -11.38
CA GLY A 23 -2.57 -0.28 -10.17
C GLY A 23 -2.16 -1.38 -9.20
N ALA A 24 -1.37 -0.99 -8.21
CA ALA A 24 -0.99 -1.84 -7.10
C ALA A 24 -1.66 -1.32 -5.83
N GLY A 25 -2.24 -2.21 -5.04
CA GLY A 25 -2.71 -1.87 -3.70
C GLY A 25 -1.53 -1.66 -2.76
N LEU A 26 -1.50 -0.54 -2.05
CA LEU A 26 -0.48 -0.23 -1.03
C LEU A 26 -0.89 -0.78 0.35
N GLY A 27 -1.55 -1.93 0.37
CA GLY A 27 -2.04 -2.58 1.59
C GLY A 27 -0.90 -2.90 2.54
N GLY A 28 -1.15 -2.79 3.85
CA GLY A 28 -0.14 -3.06 4.87
C GLY A 28 0.97 -2.00 4.98
N TRP A 29 0.90 -0.86 4.29
CA TRP A 29 1.94 0.17 4.37
C TRP A 29 1.72 1.14 5.53
N MET A 30 0.63 1.93 5.50
CA MET A 30 0.30 2.90 6.56
C MET A 30 -0.52 2.30 7.70
N ASN A 31 -1.17 1.17 7.44
CA ASN A 31 -1.93 0.40 8.43
C ASN A 31 -1.56 -1.07 8.27
N MET A 32 -1.13 -1.73 9.34
CA MET A 32 -0.75 -3.14 9.31
C MET A 32 -1.98 -4.03 9.39
N GLU A 33 -2.04 -4.97 8.46
CA GLU A 33 -3.10 -5.97 8.37
C GLU A 33 -2.52 -7.33 8.74
N ASN A 34 -3.22 -8.08 9.60
CA ASN A 34 -2.79 -9.36 10.13
C ASN A 34 -2.40 -10.38 9.05
N PHE A 35 -3.11 -10.43 7.92
CA PHE A 35 -2.83 -11.32 6.80
C PHE A 35 -1.62 -10.88 5.95
N ILE A 36 -1.20 -9.62 6.06
CA ILE A 36 0.00 -9.09 5.37
C ILE A 36 1.24 -9.23 6.26
N SER A 37 1.10 -8.98 7.56
CA SER A 37 2.21 -9.04 8.53
C SER A 37 2.46 -10.44 9.10
N GLY A 38 1.46 -11.33 9.03
CA GLY A 38 1.51 -12.67 9.62
C GLY A 38 1.32 -12.68 11.14
N TYR A 39 1.06 -11.53 11.77
CA TYR A 39 0.82 -11.43 13.20
C TYR A 39 -0.69 -11.37 13.50
N PRO A 40 -1.21 -12.20 14.41
CA PRO A 40 -2.63 -12.19 14.75
C PRO A 40 -2.99 -10.96 15.60
N GLY A 41 -4.05 -10.25 15.20
CA GLY A 41 -4.58 -9.11 15.95
C GLY A 41 -4.53 -7.79 15.16
N CYS A 42 -4.83 -6.70 15.85
CA CYS A 42 -4.80 -5.35 15.30
C CYS A 42 -3.40 -4.73 15.43
N GLU A 43 -3.11 -3.72 14.62
CA GLU A 43 -1.82 -3.02 14.62
C GLU A 43 -1.40 -2.53 16.01
N PHE A 44 -2.33 -2.04 16.84
CA PHE A 44 -2.00 -1.57 18.18
C PHE A 44 -1.44 -2.68 19.09
N GLN A 45 -1.91 -3.93 18.91
CA GLN A 45 -1.42 -5.09 19.66
C GLN A 45 0.00 -5.46 19.21
N ILE A 46 0.28 -5.35 17.92
CA ILE A 46 1.63 -5.54 17.36
C ILE A 46 2.58 -4.49 17.94
N ARG A 47 2.16 -3.21 17.94
CA ARG A 47 2.96 -2.09 18.48
C ARG A 47 3.26 -2.28 19.97
N ALA A 48 2.26 -2.70 20.76
CA ALA A 48 2.41 -2.97 22.18
C ALA A 48 3.39 -4.14 22.44
N ALA A 49 3.17 -5.28 21.77
CA ALA A 49 4.04 -6.45 21.93
C ALA A 49 5.49 -6.17 21.52
N LEU A 50 5.69 -5.37 20.46
CA LEU A 50 7.03 -4.97 20.03
C LEU A 50 7.69 -4.05 21.06
N ALA A 51 6.97 -3.04 21.57
CA ALA A 51 7.49 -2.14 22.60
C ALA A 51 7.86 -2.89 23.90
N GLU A 52 7.06 -3.88 24.31
CA GLU A 52 7.33 -4.74 25.46
C GLU A 52 8.59 -5.60 25.25
N THR A 53 8.76 -6.16 24.06
CA THR A 53 9.83 -7.14 23.78
C THR A 53 11.19 -6.48 23.54
N ILE A 54 11.23 -5.39 22.76
CA ILE A 54 12.50 -4.76 22.33
C ILE A 54 12.71 -3.35 22.90
N GLY A 55 11.76 -2.84 23.67
CA GLY A 55 11.78 -1.49 24.24
C GLY A 55 11.20 -0.43 23.30
N ALA A 56 10.76 0.68 23.88
CA ALA A 56 10.07 1.76 23.16
C ALA A 56 10.92 2.36 22.01
N GLU A 57 12.19 2.69 22.28
CA GLU A 57 13.08 3.33 21.29
C GLU A 57 13.32 2.43 20.06
N LYS A 58 13.57 1.13 20.28
CA LYS A 58 13.80 0.20 19.17
C LYS A 58 12.51 -0.13 18.42
N SER A 59 11.37 -0.15 19.11
CA SER A 59 10.05 -0.30 18.51
C SER A 59 9.75 0.90 17.59
N GLU A 60 9.96 2.13 18.06
CA GLU A 60 9.78 3.33 17.25
C GLU A 60 10.70 3.34 16.02
N PHE A 61 11.99 3.02 16.21
CA PHE A 61 12.93 2.87 15.10
C PHE A 61 12.50 1.81 14.08
N PHE A 62 11.95 0.68 14.52
CA PHE A 62 11.43 -0.35 13.64
C PHE A 62 10.29 0.18 12.76
N PHE A 63 9.28 0.84 13.35
CA PHE A 63 8.14 1.35 12.59
C PHE A 63 8.52 2.50 11.65
N ASP A 64 9.43 3.38 12.07
CA ASP A 64 9.97 4.44 11.21
C ASP A 64 10.69 3.84 9.98
N LYS A 65 11.51 2.82 10.20
CA LYS A 65 12.16 2.10 9.10
C LYS A 65 11.19 1.34 8.22
N VAL A 66 10.17 0.68 8.76
CA VAL A 66 9.17 -0.04 7.95
C VAL A 66 8.40 0.93 7.05
N LEU A 67 7.99 2.08 7.57
CA LEU A 67 7.29 3.10 6.79
C LEU A 67 8.20 3.69 5.70
N SER A 68 9.46 3.99 6.03
CA SER A 68 10.47 4.52 5.11
C SER A 68 10.92 3.51 4.04
N LEU A 69 11.12 2.23 4.38
CA LEU A 69 11.55 1.20 3.43
C LEU A 69 10.46 0.80 2.44
N ARG A 70 9.19 0.89 2.85
CA ARG A 70 8.04 0.63 1.98
C ARG A 70 7.69 1.81 1.07
N THR A 71 8.49 2.87 1.07
CA THR A 71 8.30 4.00 0.15
C THR A 71 8.43 3.55 -1.31
N LEU A 72 7.45 3.99 -2.10
CA LEU A 72 6.98 3.53 -3.39
C LEU A 72 7.96 3.20 -4.55
N PRO A 73 9.15 3.80 -4.74
CA PRO A 73 9.78 3.75 -6.06
C PRO A 73 10.10 2.34 -6.55
N ARG A 74 10.60 1.45 -5.67
CA ARG A 74 11.09 0.13 -6.10
C ARG A 74 9.98 -0.89 -6.38
N LEU A 75 8.87 -0.84 -5.64
CA LEU A 75 7.77 -1.79 -5.80
C LEU A 75 6.86 -1.39 -6.98
N VAL A 76 6.55 -0.10 -7.10
CA VAL A 76 5.75 0.45 -8.21
C VAL A 76 6.44 0.25 -9.55
N LEU A 77 7.75 0.53 -9.64
CA LEU A 77 8.49 0.34 -10.90
C LEU A 77 8.38 -1.10 -11.41
N ARG A 78 8.41 -2.12 -10.54
CA ARG A 78 8.29 -3.52 -10.99
C ARG A 78 6.91 -3.88 -11.51
N ILE A 79 5.84 -3.36 -10.90
CA ILE A 79 4.46 -3.69 -11.29
C ILE A 79 4.10 -3.10 -12.66
N PHE A 80 4.61 -1.90 -12.96
CA PHE A 80 4.37 -1.23 -14.24
C PHE A 80 5.39 -1.60 -15.34
N SER A 81 6.41 -2.41 -15.04
CA SER A 81 7.42 -2.86 -16.01
C SER A 81 7.05 -4.16 -16.74
N VAL A 82 5.93 -4.81 -16.39
CA VAL A 82 5.49 -6.03 -17.07
C VAL A 82 4.93 -5.66 -18.45
N PRO A 83 5.56 -6.11 -19.55
CA PRO A 83 5.05 -5.83 -20.90
C PRO A 83 3.72 -6.53 -21.14
N ARG A 84 2.93 -5.98 -22.09
CA ARG A 84 1.59 -6.45 -22.45
C ARG A 84 1.53 -7.93 -22.81
#